data_AF-A0A328ISL6-F1
#
_entry.id   AF-A0A328ISL6-F1
#
_cell.length_a   1.000
_cell.length_b   1.000
_cell.length_c   1.000
_cell.angle_alpha   90.00
_cell.angle_beta   90.00
_cell.angle_gamma   90.00
#
_symmetry.space_group_name_H-M   'P 1'
#
loop_
_entity.id
_entity.type
_entity.pdbx_description
1 polymer ?
#
loop_
_entity_poly.entity_id
_entity_poly.type
_entity_poly.pdbx_seq_one_letter_code
_entity_poly.pdbx_strand_id
1 'polypeptide(L)'
;MSAEYLNLERKAIIEFENAVLVAGVTSDLAGVRFLTWIDTTGEMIRETLLDERFPAKISLFKSNESYVALLLYNALNDEGYGLLRIDGNGEVVDEYAFSTRSFEPRSFTEIDSDTLLVVGVISEEVNGRQAYWTSVDF
;
A
#
# COMPACT_ATOMS: atom_id res chain seq x y z
N MET A 1 -17.08 17.67 -6.61
CA MET A 1 -17.21 17.35 -5.16
C MET A 1 -16.07 18.06 -4.47
N SER A 2 -16.34 18.97 -3.54
CA SER A 2 -15.28 19.63 -2.76
C SER A 2 -14.65 18.62 -1.81
N ALA A 3 -13.32 18.68 -1.64
CA ALA A 3 -12.53 17.79 -0.78
C ALA A 3 -12.83 17.94 0.74
N GLU A 4 -13.91 18.62 1.10
CA GLU A 4 -14.37 18.71 2.48
C GLU A 4 -15.09 17.40 2.83
N TYR A 5 -14.62 16.72 3.87
CA TYR A 5 -15.19 15.52 4.51
C TYR A 5 -14.70 14.12 4.13
N LEU A 6 -13.56 13.94 3.44
CA LEU A 6 -12.89 12.63 3.44
C LEU A 6 -12.09 12.47 4.75
N ASN A 7 -12.74 11.92 5.78
CA ASN A 7 -12.11 11.57 7.04
C ASN A 7 -11.29 10.28 6.86
N LEU A 8 -10.02 10.42 6.46
CA LEU A 8 -9.14 9.30 6.13
C LEU A 8 -8.47 8.75 7.39
N GLU A 9 -8.90 7.60 7.88
CA GLU A 9 -8.38 7.05 9.15
C GLU A 9 -6.96 6.47 9.03
N ARG A 10 -6.45 6.16 7.82
CA ARG A 10 -5.14 5.51 7.61
C ARG A 10 -4.56 5.82 6.23
N LYS A 11 -3.91 6.97 6.07
CA LYS A 11 -3.39 7.45 4.77
C LYS A 11 -1.89 7.30 4.60
N ALA A 12 -1.47 6.93 3.39
CA ALA A 12 -0.15 7.24 2.86
C ALA A 12 -0.29 8.27 1.74
N ILE A 13 0.67 9.17 1.68
CA ILE A 13 0.72 10.26 0.71
C ILE A 13 2.11 10.24 0.09
N ILE A 14 2.17 10.32 -1.24
CA ILE A 14 3.40 10.63 -1.96
C ILE A 14 3.12 11.80 -2.91
N GLU A 15 4.00 12.80 -2.87
CA GLU A 15 3.99 13.95 -3.77
C GLU A 15 4.83 13.63 -5.00
N PHE A 16 4.36 14.07 -6.18
CA PHE A 16 5.11 14.07 -7.42
C PHE A 16 4.76 15.33 -8.22
N GLU A 17 5.58 15.64 -9.22
CA GLU A 17 5.70 16.96 -9.86
C GLU A 17 4.42 17.81 -9.94
N ASN A 18 3.30 17.24 -10.42
CA ASN A 18 2.03 17.97 -10.58
C ASN A 18 0.82 17.29 -9.89
N ALA A 19 1.04 16.32 -9.02
CA ALA A 19 -0.04 15.63 -8.32
C ALA A 19 0.41 14.90 -7.06
N VAL A 20 -0.58 14.51 -6.25
CA VAL A 20 -0.44 13.77 -5.02
C VAL A 20 -1.19 12.46 -5.16
N LEU A 21 -0.54 11.35 -4.82
CA LEU A 21 -1.20 10.04 -4.73
C LEU A 21 -1.53 9.81 -3.26
N VAL A 22 -2.82 9.68 -3.00
CA VAL A 22 -3.38 9.39 -1.68
C VAL A 22 -3.94 7.99 -1.71
N ALA A 23 -3.48 7.15 -0.79
CA ALA A 23 -4.14 5.87 -0.52
C ALA A 23 -4.94 5.98 0.78
N GLY A 24 -6.19 5.52 0.76
CA GLY A 24 -7.13 5.73 1.85
C GLY A 24 -8.22 4.68 1.97
N VAL A 25 -9.02 4.81 3.03
CA VAL A 25 -10.22 4.01 3.32
C VAL A 25 -11.34 4.97 3.68
N THR A 26 -12.51 4.83 3.06
CA THR A 26 -13.72 5.61 3.43
C THR A 26 -14.30 5.15 4.77
N SER A 27 -14.88 6.05 5.56
CA SER A 27 -15.30 5.76 6.93
C SER A 27 -16.71 5.14 7.04
N ASP A 28 -17.47 5.06 5.95
CA ASP A 28 -18.89 4.71 5.93
C ASP A 28 -19.17 3.33 5.32
N LEU A 29 -19.55 2.40 6.21
CA LEU A 29 -20.26 1.13 6.01
C LEU A 29 -19.61 -0.05 5.28
N ALA A 30 -18.55 0.12 4.50
CA ALA A 30 -17.78 -1.04 3.97
C ALA A 30 -16.26 -0.83 3.91
N GLY A 31 -15.80 0.40 4.19
CA GLY A 31 -14.39 0.77 4.06
C GLY A 31 -13.92 0.61 2.62
N VAL A 32 -14.45 1.40 1.69
CA VAL A 32 -13.98 1.34 0.29
C VAL A 32 -12.52 1.80 0.28
N ARG A 33 -11.63 0.94 -0.19
CA ARG A 33 -10.18 1.20 -0.25
C ARG A 33 -9.83 1.71 -1.62
N PHE A 34 -9.05 2.77 -1.66
CA PHE A 34 -8.79 3.43 -2.93
C PHE A 34 -7.38 4.03 -3.00
N LEU A 35 -6.97 4.25 -4.24
CA LEU A 35 -5.88 5.12 -4.64
C LEU A 35 -6.48 6.31 -5.38
N THR A 36 -6.18 7.52 -4.94
CA THR A 36 -6.65 8.76 -5.56
C THR A 36 -5.47 9.60 -6.00
N TRP A 37 -5.51 10.08 -7.23
CA TRP A 37 -4.61 11.10 -7.74
C TRP A 37 -5.30 12.45 -7.62
N ILE A 38 -4.63 13.39 -6.99
CA ILE A 38 -5.10 14.74 -6.75
C ILE A 38 -4.12 15.70 -7.42
N ASP A 39 -4.59 16.60 -8.27
CA ASP A 39 -3.72 17.58 -8.91
C ASP A 39 -3.27 18.70 -7.94
N THR A 40 -2.46 19.64 -8.43
CA THR A 40 -1.99 20.79 -7.63
C THR A 40 -3.08 21.75 -7.19
N THR A 41 -4.30 21.65 -7.75
CA THR A 41 -5.46 22.47 -7.39
C THR A 41 -6.31 21.81 -6.31
N GLY A 42 -6.02 20.55 -5.95
CA GLY A 42 -6.81 19.77 -5.01
C GLY A 42 -7.96 19.00 -5.67
N GLU A 43 -8.03 18.96 -7.00
CA GLU A 43 -9.04 18.22 -7.72
C GLU A 43 -8.63 16.75 -7.92
N MET A 44 -9.57 15.85 -7.68
CA MET A 44 -9.41 14.43 -7.99
C MET A 44 -9.38 14.26 -9.51
N ILE A 45 -8.26 13.76 -10.02
CA ILE A 45 -8.10 13.46 -11.44
C ILE A 45 -8.33 11.97 -11.76
N ARG A 46 -8.14 11.09 -10.78
CA ARG A 46 -8.31 9.64 -10.94
C ARG A 46 -8.56 8.94 -9.59
N GLU A 47 -9.32 7.86 -9.64
CA GLU A 47 -9.53 6.93 -8.54
C GLU A 47 -9.40 5.47 -9.03
N THR A 48 -8.70 4.65 -8.26
CA THR A 48 -8.66 3.18 -8.42
C THR A 48 -9.18 2.54 -7.14
N LEU A 49 -10.20 1.69 -7.29
CA LEU A 49 -10.70 0.87 -6.18
C LEU A 49 -9.81 -0.34 -5.97
N LEU A 50 -9.43 -0.60 -4.71
CA LEU A 50 -8.67 -1.78 -4.31
C LEU A 50 -9.61 -2.90 -3.87
N ASP A 51 -9.14 -4.14 -3.97
CA ASP A 51 -9.84 -5.32 -3.48
C ASP A 51 -10.18 -5.18 -1.98
N GLU A 52 -11.38 -5.64 -1.61
CA GLU A 52 -11.91 -5.60 -0.23
C GLU A 52 -10.98 -6.31 0.77
N ARG A 53 -10.15 -7.24 0.30
CA ARG A 53 -9.20 -7.99 1.13
C ARG A 53 -8.18 -7.12 1.85
N PHE A 54 -7.91 -5.87 1.45
CA PHE A 54 -6.82 -5.01 1.98
C PHE A 54 -7.23 -3.96 3.06
N PRO A 55 -7.52 -4.27 4.34
CA PRO A 55 -7.71 -3.28 5.41
C PRO A 55 -6.40 -2.60 5.87
N ALA A 56 -6.09 -1.51 5.18
CA ALA A 56 -5.13 -0.44 5.46
C ALA A 56 -4.25 -0.52 6.72
N LYS A 57 -2.93 -0.64 6.46
CA LYS A 57 -1.92 0.41 6.71
C LYS A 57 -1.13 0.51 5.40
N ILE A 58 -1.08 1.70 4.80
CA ILE A 58 -0.54 1.87 3.45
C ILE A 58 0.83 2.56 3.55
N SER A 59 1.83 2.04 2.86
CA SER A 59 3.07 2.76 2.52
C SER A 59 3.18 2.78 1.01
N LEU A 60 3.54 3.94 0.44
CA LEU A 60 3.64 4.14 -1.00
C LEU A 60 5.06 4.53 -1.36
N PHE A 61 5.52 4.02 -2.49
CA PHE A 61 6.80 4.34 -3.10
C PHE A 61 6.60 4.52 -4.61
N LYS A 62 7.24 5.53 -5.21
CA LYS A 62 7.26 5.70 -6.66
C LYS A 62 8.49 4.97 -7.21
N SER A 63 8.27 4.04 -8.13
CA SER A 63 9.29 3.25 -8.83
C SER A 63 9.19 3.52 -10.33
N ASN A 64 10.01 4.46 -10.84
CA ASN A 64 9.98 4.92 -12.23
C ASN A 64 8.56 5.35 -12.69
N GLU A 65 7.99 4.61 -13.66
CA GLU A 65 6.64 4.81 -14.22
C GLU A 65 5.55 4.06 -13.44
N SER A 66 5.92 3.38 -12.36
CA SER A 66 5.02 2.61 -11.51
C SER A 66 5.03 3.12 -10.07
N TYR A 67 4.07 2.65 -9.30
CA TYR A 67 3.94 2.88 -7.87
C TYR A 67 3.88 1.52 -7.19
N VAL A 68 4.49 1.42 -6.02
CA VAL A 68 4.37 0.25 -5.18
C VAL A 68 3.66 0.63 -3.90
N ALA A 69 2.66 -0.16 -3.53
CA ALA A 69 1.94 -0.01 -2.27
C ALA A 69 2.18 -1.22 -1.37
N LEU A 70 2.62 -1.01 -0.13
CA LEU A 70 2.54 -2.01 0.92
C LEU A 70 1.22 -1.84 1.68
N LEU A 71 0.44 -2.91 1.75
CA LEU A 71 -0.88 -2.99 2.33
C LEU A 71 -0.92 -4.03 3.44
N LEU A 72 -1.76 -3.81 4.44
CA LEU A 72 -2.20 -4.86 5.38
C LEU A 72 -3.49 -5.45 4.82
N TYR A 73 -3.61 -6.77 4.82
CA TYR A 73 -4.82 -7.48 4.43
C TYR A 73 -5.35 -8.34 5.60
N ASN A 74 -6.66 -8.35 5.83
CA ASN A 74 -7.32 -9.11 6.88
C ASN A 74 -8.63 -9.64 6.30
N ALA A 75 -8.54 -10.82 5.70
CA ALA A 75 -9.67 -11.61 5.28
C ALA A 75 -10.11 -12.50 6.45
N LEU A 76 -11.40 -12.89 6.46
CA LEU A 76 -12.04 -13.68 7.54
C LEU A 76 -11.24 -14.90 8.03
N ASN A 77 -10.33 -15.46 7.21
CA ASN A 77 -9.47 -16.59 7.55
C ASN A 77 -7.99 -16.39 7.19
N ASP A 78 -7.57 -15.20 6.75
CA ASP A 78 -6.19 -14.93 6.34
C ASP A 78 -5.80 -13.48 6.65
N GLU A 79 -4.82 -13.32 7.55
CA GLU A 79 -4.25 -12.02 7.90
C GLU A 79 -2.82 -11.98 7.37
N GLY A 80 -2.52 -10.94 6.60
CA GLY A 80 -1.27 -10.85 5.86
C GLY A 80 -0.96 -9.43 5.45
N TYR A 81 0.06 -9.30 4.62
CA TYR A 81 0.46 -8.06 4.00
C TYR A 81 0.59 -8.26 2.50
N GLY A 82 0.29 -7.25 1.70
CA GLY A 82 0.42 -7.29 0.25
C GLY A 82 1.31 -6.18 -0.26
N LEU A 83 2.22 -6.48 -1.18
CA LEU A 83 2.86 -5.49 -2.03
C LEU A 83 2.13 -5.48 -3.38
N LEU A 84 1.61 -4.34 -3.78
CA LEU A 84 0.97 -4.15 -5.08
C LEU A 84 1.85 -3.28 -5.97
N ARG A 85 2.07 -3.71 -7.21
CA ARG A 85 2.62 -2.86 -8.27
C ARG A 85 1.47 -2.25 -9.05
N ILE A 86 1.49 -0.93 -9.17
CA ILE A 86 0.46 -0.11 -9.81
C ILE A 86 1.11 0.66 -10.96
N ASP A 87 0.56 0.60 -12.16
CA ASP A 87 1.12 1.31 -13.30
C ASP A 87 0.81 2.83 -13.28
N GLY A 88 1.35 3.56 -14.26
CA GLY A 88 1.07 4.99 -14.44
C GLY A 88 -0.40 5.33 -14.69
N ASN A 89 -1.20 4.35 -15.14
CA ASN A 89 -2.65 4.48 -15.34
C ASN A 89 -3.45 4.22 -14.06
N GLY A 90 -2.79 3.76 -12.99
CA GLY A 90 -3.43 3.44 -11.73
C GLY A 90 -3.99 2.02 -11.67
N GLU A 91 -3.64 1.14 -12.61
CA GLU A 91 -4.07 -0.26 -12.62
C GLU A 91 -3.08 -1.12 -11.81
N VAL A 92 -3.62 -2.04 -11.01
CA VAL A 92 -2.80 -3.06 -10.33
C VAL A 92 -2.31 -4.05 -11.37
N VAL A 93 -1.00 -4.10 -11.59
CA VAL A 93 -0.37 -5.00 -12.57
C VAL A 93 0.30 -6.21 -11.93
N ASP A 94 0.62 -6.14 -10.63
CA ASP A 94 1.20 -7.25 -9.89
C ASP A 94 0.88 -7.21 -8.37
N GLU A 95 0.93 -8.38 -7.72
CA GLU A 95 0.64 -8.59 -6.30
C GLU A 95 1.56 -9.65 -5.70
N TYR A 96 2.19 -9.32 -4.57
CA TYR A 96 2.94 -10.26 -3.74
C TYR A 96 2.39 -10.27 -2.30
N ALA A 97 2.06 -11.44 -1.77
CA ALA A 97 1.48 -11.60 -0.44
C ALA A 97 2.47 -12.18 0.58
N PHE A 98 2.45 -11.64 1.80
CA PHE A 98 3.12 -12.16 2.99
C PHE A 98 2.08 -12.64 4.00
N SER A 99 2.26 -13.83 4.56
CA SER A 99 1.47 -14.25 5.72
C SER A 99 2.03 -13.62 7.01
N THR A 100 1.15 -13.11 7.88
CA THR A 100 1.52 -12.56 9.20
C THR A 100 2.28 -13.55 10.09
N ARG A 101 2.06 -14.86 9.90
CA ARG A 101 2.75 -15.92 10.66
C ARG A 101 4.21 -16.08 10.26
N SER A 102 4.58 -15.59 9.08
CA SER A 102 5.92 -15.74 8.52
C SER A 102 6.71 -14.44 8.52
N PHE A 103 6.09 -13.32 8.16
CA PHE A 103 6.79 -12.03 8.04
C PHE A 103 5.78 -10.88 8.04
N GLU A 104 6.01 -9.92 8.93
CA GLU A 104 5.22 -8.69 9.04
C GLU A 104 6.00 -7.50 8.44
N PRO A 105 5.90 -7.23 7.12
CA PRO A 105 6.57 -6.11 6.50
C PRO A 105 6.17 -4.76 7.12
N ARG A 106 7.15 -3.87 7.23
CA ARG A 106 7.04 -2.55 7.86
C ARG A 106 7.41 -1.41 6.92
N SER A 107 8.36 -1.65 6.03
CA SER A 107 8.82 -0.72 5.02
C SER A 107 9.46 -1.48 3.88
N PHE A 108 9.61 -0.83 2.73
CA PHE A 108 10.30 -1.40 1.58
C PHE A 108 10.97 -0.29 0.79
N THR A 109 11.88 -0.65 -0.11
CA THR A 109 12.50 0.25 -1.09
C THR A 109 12.96 -0.55 -2.29
N GLU A 110 13.00 0.08 -3.46
CA GLU A 110 13.53 -0.52 -4.68
C GLU A 110 15.06 -0.62 -4.59
N ILE A 111 15.60 -1.79 -4.93
CA ILE A 111 17.05 -2.03 -5.00
C ILE A 111 17.52 -2.39 -6.41
N ASP A 112 16.59 -2.80 -7.28
CA ASP A 112 16.76 -2.94 -8.73
C ASP A 112 15.39 -2.77 -9.42
N SER A 113 15.38 -2.63 -10.75
CA SER A 113 14.24 -2.24 -11.59
C SER A 113 12.94 -3.02 -11.34
N ASP A 114 13.06 -4.25 -10.84
CA ASP A 114 11.93 -5.14 -10.51
C ASP A 114 12.10 -5.83 -9.14
N THR A 115 13.07 -5.40 -8.32
CA THR A 115 13.37 -6.01 -7.03
C THR A 115 13.23 -5.01 -5.89
N LEU A 116 12.45 -5.39 -4.89
CA LEU A 116 12.28 -4.63 -3.66
C LEU A 116 13.03 -5.27 -2.50
N LEU A 117 13.76 -4.47 -1.73
CA LEU A 117 14.17 -4.82 -0.38
C LEU A 117 13.02 -4.49 0.57
N VAL A 118 12.53 -5.50 1.29
CA VAL A 118 11.43 -5.39 2.24
C VAL A 118 11.96 -5.66 3.63
N VAL A 119 11.73 -4.72 4.55
CA VAL A 119 12.10 -4.86 5.96
C VAL A 119 10.85 -5.04 6.81
N GLY A 120 10.91 -5.96 7.76
CA GLY A 120 9.77 -6.38 8.53
C GLY A 120 10.15 -7.03 9.84
N VAL A 121 9.17 -7.69 10.45
CA VAL A 121 9.31 -8.36 11.75
C VAL A 121 8.90 -9.81 11.61
N ILE A 122 9.65 -10.72 12.23
CA ILE A 122 9.23 -12.10 12.47
C ILE A 122 9.05 -12.27 13.97
N SER A 123 7.94 -12.89 14.36
CA SER A 123 7.63 -13.21 15.75
C SER A 123 8.06 -14.64 16.06
N GLU A 124 9.11 -14.80 16.86
CA GLU A 124 9.61 -16.10 17.32
C GLU A 124 9.25 -16.35 18.78
N GLU A 125 8.92 -17.60 19.15
CA GLU A 125 8.55 -17.95 20.53
C GLU A 125 9.67 -17.65 21.54
N VAL A 126 10.93 -17.85 21.13
CA VAL A 126 12.09 -17.75 22.04
C VAL A 126 12.64 -16.33 22.12
N ASN A 127 12.73 -15.63 20.98
CA ASN A 127 13.41 -14.35 20.85
C ASN A 127 12.45 -13.15 20.77
N GLY A 128 11.13 -13.40 20.79
CA GLY A 128 10.13 -12.37 20.58
C GLY A 128 10.17 -11.81 19.16
N ARG A 129 9.88 -10.51 19.02
CA ARG A 129 9.78 -9.83 17.72
C ARG A 129 11.14 -9.33 17.27
N GLN A 130 11.64 -9.87 16.17
CA GLN A 130 12.96 -9.57 15.61
C GLN A 130 12.84 -8.91 14.23
N ALA A 131 13.77 -8.00 13.92
CA ALA A 131 13.81 -7.34 12.62
C ALA A 131 14.47 -8.25 11.57
N TYR A 132 13.83 -8.36 10.41
CA TYR A 132 14.29 -9.19 9.29
C TYR A 132 14.12 -8.44 7.96
N TRP A 133 14.82 -8.90 6.93
CA TRP A 133 14.69 -8.39 5.57
C TRP A 133 14.63 -9.52 4.56
N THR A 134 13.94 -9.26 3.44
CA THR A 134 13.84 -10.16 2.29
C THR A 134 13.83 -9.34 1.00
N SER A 135 14.16 -9.97 -0.13
CA SER A 135 13.84 -9.42 -1.45
C SER A 135 12.49 -9.94 -1.94
N VAL A 136 11.82 -9.15 -2.78
CA VAL A 136 10.66 -9.55 -3.58
C VAL A 136 10.91 -9.09 -5.01
N ASP A 137 10.66 -9.99 -5.96
CA ASP A 137 10.72 -9.69 -7.39
C ASP A 137 9.29 -9.58 -7.95
N PHE A 138 9.07 -8.62 -8.86
CA PHE A 138 7.84 -8.45 -9.64
C PHE A 138 8.07 -8.83 -11.10
#